data_AF-A0A357M4L2-F1
#
_entry.id   AF-A0A357M4L2-F1
#
_cell.length_a   1.000
_cell.length_b   1.000
_cell.length_c   1.000
_cell.angle_alpha   90.00
_cell.angle_beta   90.00
_cell.angle_gamma   90.00
#
_symmetry.space_group_name_H-M   'P 1'
#
loop_
_entity.id
_entity.type
_entity.pdbx_description
1 polymer ?
#
loop_
_entity_poly.entity_id
_entity_poly.type
_entity_poly.pdbx_seq_one_letter_code
_entity_poly.pdbx_strand_id
1 'polypeptide(L)'
;ALQYGLTEGFTPLRDKIAERLTRQGIPVTASEMILTTGSQQAIDLLCKILLDPGDTVLVEAPTYLAALQVLGSYRADIHTINNDEQGILPDHLEDQI
;
A
#
# COMPACT_ATOMS: atom_id res chain seq x y z
N ALA A 1 -0.20 24.22 15.23
CA ALA A 1 -0.89 23.16 14.47
C ALA A 1 -2.01 23.68 13.53
N LEU A 2 -2.18 25.00 13.36
CA LEU A 2 -3.27 25.58 12.54
C LEU A 2 -2.77 26.29 11.27
N GLN A 3 -1.47 26.22 10.99
CA GLN A 3 -0.87 26.75 9.78
C GLN A 3 -0.62 25.60 8.80
N TYR A 4 -0.55 25.89 7.49
CA TYR A 4 -0.10 24.93 6.49
C TYR A 4 1.22 24.26 6.89
N GLY A 5 1.29 22.95 6.64
CA GLY A 5 2.45 22.11 6.96
C GLY A 5 3.17 21.62 5.71
N LEU A 6 4.17 20.77 5.94
CA LEU A 6 4.87 20.04 4.88
C LEU A 6 3.94 19.05 4.19
N THR A 7 4.16 18.81 2.90
CA THR A 7 3.42 17.83 2.10
C THR A 7 3.49 16.43 2.70
N GLU A 8 4.65 16.04 3.20
CA GLU A 8 4.90 14.73 3.80
C GLU A 8 4.25 14.60 5.19
N GLY A 9 3.76 15.70 5.76
CA GLY A 9 3.03 15.73 7.01
C GLY A 9 3.84 16.19 8.22
N PHE A 10 3.17 16.25 9.36
CA PHE A 10 3.67 16.82 10.60
C PHE A 10 4.88 16.05 11.16
N THR A 11 6.06 16.69 11.11
CA THR A 11 7.35 16.06 11.47
C THR A 11 7.35 15.37 12.84
N PRO A 12 6.86 15.99 13.93
CA PRO A 12 6.88 15.33 15.24
C PRO A 12 6.08 14.02 15.29
N LEU A 13 5.03 13.88 14.47
CA LEU A 13 4.29 12.62 14.36
C LEU A 13 5.07 11.59 13.56
N ARG A 14 5.69 12.00 12.44
CA ARG A 14 6.55 11.11 11.63
C ARG A 14 7.73 10.57 12.44
N ASP A 15 8.39 11.41 13.22
CA ASP A 15 9.49 11.00 14.12
C ASP A 15 9.01 9.93 15.12
N LYS A 16 7.84 10.13 15.73
CA LYS A 16 7.28 9.18 16.69
C LYS A 16 6.86 7.87 16.06
N ILE A 17 6.37 7.88 14.82
CA ILE A 17 6.07 6.66 14.07
C ILE A 17 7.36 5.94 13.71
N ALA A 18 8.39 6.65 13.24
CA ALA A 18 9.71 6.11 12.92
C ALA A 18 10.37 5.43 14.14
N GLU A 19 10.35 6.08 15.30
CA GLU A 19 10.80 5.48 16.58
C GLU A 19 10.03 4.19 16.91
N ARG A 20 8.71 4.17 16.68
CA ARG A 20 7.88 2.99 16.93
C ARG A 20 8.20 1.84 15.99
N LEU A 21 8.31 2.11 14.68
CA LEU A 21 8.62 1.11 13.66
C LEU A 21 10.03 0.54 13.84
N THR A 22 11.00 1.40 14.18
CA THR A 22 12.37 0.97 14.47
C THR A 22 12.41 0.01 15.65
N ARG A 23 11.63 0.27 16.72
CA ARG A 23 11.48 -0.67 17.85
C ARG A 23 10.79 -1.99 17.48
N GLN A 24 10.03 -2.02 16.38
CA GLN A 24 9.40 -3.22 15.83
C GLN A 24 10.29 -3.95 14.79
N GLY A 25 11.53 -3.49 14.60
CA GLY A 25 12.50 -4.11 13.68
C GLY A 25 12.47 -3.54 12.26
N ILE A 26 11.74 -2.44 12.01
CA ILE A 26 11.69 -1.77 10.71
C ILE A 26 12.47 -0.44 10.85
N PRO A 27 13.79 -0.43 10.59
CA PRO A 27 14.59 0.80 10.69
C PRO A 27 14.17 1.77 9.58
N VAL A 28 13.52 2.87 9.96
CA VAL A 28 13.03 3.89 9.04
C VAL A 28 13.09 5.27 9.70
N THR A 29 13.32 6.30 8.91
CA THR A 29 13.39 7.70 9.35
C THR A 29 12.16 8.50 8.91
N ALA A 30 11.94 9.67 9.51
CA ALA A 30 10.84 10.55 9.12
C ALA A 30 10.95 11.07 7.68
N SER A 31 12.16 11.11 7.09
CA SER A 31 12.39 11.50 5.69
C SER A 31 11.95 10.44 4.68
N GLU A 32 11.80 9.19 5.12
CA GLU A 32 11.37 8.06 4.27
C GLU A 32 9.86 7.81 4.38
N MET A 33 9.12 8.74 4.99
CA MET A 33 7.71 8.59 5.32
C MET A 33 6.89 9.80 4.90
N ILE A 34 5.72 9.51 4.33
CA ILE A 34 4.65 10.46 4.06
C ILE A 34 3.44 10.06 4.91
N LEU A 35 2.85 11.03 5.62
CA LEU A 35 1.55 10.83 6.26
C LEU A 35 0.44 10.92 5.21
N THR A 36 -0.42 9.91 5.17
CA THR A 36 -1.61 9.91 4.31
C THR A 36 -2.87 10.17 5.13
N THR A 37 -3.94 10.55 4.43
CA THR A 37 -5.31 10.70 4.97
C THR A 37 -6.03 9.33 5.06
N GLY A 38 -5.31 8.23 4.87
CA GLY A 38 -5.85 6.87 4.96
C GLY A 38 -5.15 5.87 4.04
N SER A 39 -5.50 4.59 4.21
CA SER A 39 -4.92 3.50 3.43
C SER A 39 -5.25 3.60 1.93
N GLN A 40 -6.47 4.01 1.57
CA GLN A 40 -6.84 4.18 0.15
C GLN A 40 -6.00 5.22 -0.57
N GLN A 41 -5.65 6.34 0.08
CA GLN A 41 -4.74 7.32 -0.52
C GLN A 41 -3.33 6.72 -0.71
N ALA A 42 -2.85 5.91 0.24
CA ALA A 42 -1.58 5.22 0.08
C ALA A 42 -1.60 4.27 -1.12
N ILE A 43 -2.68 3.49 -1.29
CA ILE A 43 -2.86 2.60 -2.45
C ILE A 43 -2.91 3.41 -3.76
N ASP A 44 -3.65 4.53 -3.80
CA ASP A 44 -3.72 5.40 -4.97
C ASP A 44 -2.36 5.97 -5.37
N LEU A 45 -1.58 6.46 -4.40
CA LEU A 45 -0.22 6.96 -4.65
C LEU A 45 0.71 5.88 -5.19
N LEU A 46 0.62 4.65 -4.66
CA LEU A 46 1.40 3.51 -5.16
C LEU A 46 1.00 3.17 -6.60
N CYS A 47 -0.30 3.06 -6.89
CA CYS A 47 -0.79 2.78 -8.24
C CYS A 47 -0.30 3.83 -9.24
N LYS A 48 -0.34 5.11 -8.85
CA LYS A 48 0.10 6.22 -9.69
C LYS A 48 1.58 6.18 -10.08
N ILE A 49 2.43 5.61 -9.21
CA ILE A 49 3.88 5.56 -9.41
C ILE A 49 4.28 4.26 -10.10
N LEU A 50 3.54 3.17 -9.88
CA LEU A 50 3.96 1.82 -10.24
C LEU A 50 3.21 1.23 -11.44
N LEU A 51 2.01 1.71 -11.78
CA LEU A 51 1.14 1.05 -12.77
C LEU A 51 0.96 1.88 -14.03
N ASP A 52 1.14 1.23 -15.16
CA ASP A 52 0.62 1.63 -16.46
C ASP A 52 -0.69 0.88 -16.78
N PRO A 53 -1.56 1.42 -17.65
CA PRO A 53 -2.76 0.74 -18.09
C PRO A 53 -2.47 -0.64 -18.71
N GLY A 54 -3.12 -1.68 -18.20
CA GLY A 54 -2.94 -3.06 -18.63
C GLY A 54 -1.90 -3.84 -17.82
N ASP A 55 -1.17 -3.21 -16.90
CA ASP A 55 -0.28 -3.92 -15.99
C ASP A 55 -1.06 -4.89 -15.09
N THR A 56 -0.48 -6.07 -14.89
CA THR A 56 -1.06 -7.11 -14.05
C THR A 56 -0.83 -6.82 -12.57
N VAL A 57 -1.90 -6.86 -11.78
CA VAL A 57 -1.83 -6.77 -10.32
C VAL A 57 -2.48 -8.01 -9.70
N LEU A 58 -1.69 -8.74 -8.91
CA LEU A 58 -2.14 -9.91 -8.18
C LEU A 58 -2.77 -9.48 -6.85
N VAL A 59 -3.97 -9.98 -6.57
CA VAL A 59 -4.69 -9.74 -5.31
C VAL A 59 -5.16 -11.06 -4.72
N GLU A 60 -5.35 -11.09 -3.41
CA GLU A 60 -5.92 -12.27 -2.73
C GLU A 60 -7.43 -12.45 -3.01
N ALA A 61 -7.98 -13.63 -2.75
CA ALA A 61 -9.42 -13.89 -2.81
C ALA A 61 -9.94 -14.54 -1.52
N PRO A 62 -10.77 -13.84 -0.72
CA PRO A 62 -11.31 -12.49 -0.91
C PRO A 62 -10.28 -11.37 -0.64
N THR A 63 -10.45 -10.18 -1.24
CA THR A 63 -9.62 -8.98 -0.97
C THR A 63 -10.43 -7.76 -0.55
N TYR A 64 -9.74 -6.68 -0.19
CA TYR A 64 -10.31 -5.39 0.19
C TYR A 64 -10.94 -4.67 -1.01
N LEU A 65 -12.27 -4.51 -0.98
CA LEU A 65 -13.05 -3.92 -2.07
C LEU A 65 -12.53 -2.55 -2.55
N ALA A 66 -12.10 -1.68 -1.63
CA ALA A 66 -11.67 -0.34 -2.06
C ALA A 66 -10.31 -0.36 -2.78
N ALA A 67 -9.46 -1.38 -2.54
CA ALA A 67 -8.25 -1.56 -3.34
C ALA A 67 -8.60 -1.88 -4.79
N LEU A 68 -9.57 -2.77 -5.03
CA LEU A 68 -10.05 -3.11 -6.38
C LEU A 68 -10.57 -1.88 -7.14
N GLN A 69 -11.28 -0.98 -6.44
CA GLN A 69 -11.78 0.26 -7.03
C GLN A 69 -10.64 1.17 -7.49
N VAL A 70 -9.60 1.33 -6.66
CA VAL A 70 -8.42 2.13 -7.02
C VAL A 70 -7.68 1.49 -8.18
N LEU A 71 -7.35 0.19 -8.11
CA LEU A 71 -6.66 -0.56 -9.16
C LEU A 71 -7.38 -0.46 -10.52
N GLY A 72 -8.70 -0.65 -10.51
CA GLY A 72 -9.52 -0.53 -11.73
C GLY A 72 -9.50 0.87 -12.33
N SER A 73 -9.35 1.92 -11.51
CA SER A 73 -9.24 3.31 -12.00
C SER A 73 -7.93 3.56 -12.77
N TYR A 74 -6.87 2.81 -12.47
CA TYR A 74 -5.61 2.79 -13.21
C TYR A 74 -5.59 1.78 -14.36
N ARG A 75 -6.72 1.08 -14.60
CA ARG A 75 -6.86 0.04 -15.65
C ARG A 75 -5.87 -1.10 -15.49
N ALA A 76 -5.56 -1.46 -14.24
CA ALA A 76 -4.81 -2.67 -13.95
C ALA A 76 -5.62 -3.90 -14.38
N ASP A 77 -4.93 -4.91 -14.91
CA ASP A 77 -5.49 -6.23 -15.12
C ASP A 77 -5.37 -7.02 -13.80
N ILE A 78 -6.50 -7.21 -13.12
CA ILE A 78 -6.52 -7.72 -11.74
C ILE A 78 -6.71 -9.25 -11.78
N HIS A 79 -5.72 -9.98 -11.27
CA HIS A 79 -5.77 -11.44 -11.17
C HIS A 79 -5.83 -11.86 -9.70
N THR A 80 -6.65 -12.87 -9.39
CA THR A 80 -6.87 -13.32 -8.03
C THR A 80 -6.05 -14.56 -7.69
N ILE A 81 -5.43 -14.58 -6.52
CA ILE A 81 -4.76 -15.74 -5.93
C ILE A 81 -5.66 -16.34 -4.85
N ASN A 82 -5.80 -17.65 -4.88
CA ASN A 82 -6.59 -18.37 -3.89
C ASN A 82 -5.93 -18.32 -2.50
N ASN A 83 -6.78 -18.31 -1.47
CA ASN A 83 -6.36 -18.32 -0.07
C ASN A 83 -6.91 -19.56 0.66
N ASP A 84 -6.23 -19.93 1.75
CA ASP A 84 -6.74 -20.83 2.79
C ASP A 84 -6.86 -20.11 4.15
N GLU A 85 -7.00 -20.86 5.25
CA GLU A 85 -7.12 -20.31 6.61
C GLU A 85 -5.85 -19.56 7.09
N GLN A 86 -4.71 -19.74 6.42
CA GLN A 86 -3.43 -19.12 6.74
C GLN A 86 -3.06 -17.97 5.78
N GLY A 87 -3.84 -17.74 4.73
CA GLY A 87 -3.65 -16.66 3.77
C GLY A 87 -3.43 -17.17 2.35
N ILE A 88 -2.61 -16.46 1.58
CA ILE A 88 -2.34 -16.74 0.16
C ILE A 88 -1.67 -18.11 0.00
N LEU A 89 -2.15 -18.91 -0.96
CA LEU A 89 -1.53 -20.17 -1.38
C LEU A 89 -0.31 -19.90 -2.29
N PRO A 90 0.93 -20.13 -1.83
CA PRO A 90 2.14 -19.78 -2.60
C PRO A 90 2.26 -20.55 -3.92
N ASP A 91 1.86 -21.82 -3.95
CA ASP A 91 1.91 -22.63 -5.17
C ASP A 91 1.03 -22.03 -6.28
N HIS A 92 -0.13 -21.46 -5.92
CA HIS A 92 -1.00 -20.79 -6.89
C HIS A 92 -0.46 -19.42 -7.31
N LEU A 93 0.45 -18.81 -6.54
CA LEU A 93 1.12 -17.57 -6.92
C LEU A 93 2.13 -17.84 -8.03
N GLU A 94 2.91 -18.92 -7.95
CA GLU A 94 3.90 -19.30 -8.98
C GLU A 94 3.27 -19.56 -10.35
N ASP A 95 2.05 -20.10 -10.39
CA ASP A 95 1.29 -20.35 -11.62
C ASP A 95 0.80 -19.07 -12.34
N GLN A 96 0.92 -17.89 -11.70
CA GLN A 96 0.37 -16.61 -12.19
C GLN A 96 1.46 -15.62 -12.65
N ILE A 97 2.74 -16.00 -12.58
CA ILE A 97 3.91 -15.17 -12.97
C ILE A 97 4.57 -15.79 -14.20
#